data_AF-A0AAF0UIK5-F1
#
_entry.id   AF-A0AAF0UIK5-F1
#
_cell.length_a   1.000
_cell.length_b   1.000
_cell.length_c   1.000
_cell.angle_alpha   90.00
_cell.angle_beta   90.00
_cell.angle_gamma   90.00
#
_symmetry.space_group_name_H-M   'P 1'
#
loop_
_entity.id
_entity.type
_entity.pdbx_description
1 polymer ?
#
loop_
_entity_poly.entity_id
_entity_poly.type
_entity_poly.pdbx_seq_one_letter_code
_entity_poly.pdbx_strand_id
1 'polypeptide(L)'
;MNPPKFLGSQIGKNPQNFMDEVKKFFEVMQVTENVRVELASYQLKDVAHIWYTQWKENMGTDATPITWDCFGETFLDRFFQRELREAKAQEFMNLRQGSMEGQKYGIKLTQQSRYAPHMVADSMSQMNKFLNLRICSFLKLLVHQLFY
;
A
#
# COMPACT_ATOMS: atom_id res chain seq x y z
N MET A 1 -16.43 1.93 -12.55
CA MET A 1 -15.93 1.79 -11.16
C MET A 1 -15.95 3.16 -10.51
N ASN A 2 -16.32 3.26 -9.23
CA ASN A 2 -16.23 4.51 -8.47
C ASN A 2 -15.01 4.41 -7.55
N PRO A 3 -14.02 5.31 -7.62
CA PRO A 3 -12.87 5.24 -6.72
C PRO A 3 -13.30 5.40 -5.26
N PRO A 4 -12.57 4.79 -4.30
CA PRO A 4 -12.93 4.81 -2.89
C PRO A 4 -12.78 6.23 -2.31
N LYS A 5 -13.65 6.58 -1.36
CA LYS A 5 -13.53 7.85 -0.60
C LYS A 5 -12.83 7.62 0.74
N PHE A 6 -12.06 8.62 1.17
CA PHE A 6 -11.40 8.62 2.48
C PHE A 6 -11.72 9.91 3.24
N LEU A 7 -12.29 9.78 4.45
CA LEU A 7 -12.79 10.91 5.24
C LEU A 7 -11.74 11.44 6.24
N GLY A 8 -10.73 10.66 6.61
CA GLY A 8 -9.76 11.02 7.64
C GLY A 8 -10.29 10.97 9.09
N SER A 9 -11.60 11.13 9.30
CA SER A 9 -12.26 11.06 10.61
C SER A 9 -12.71 9.64 11.02
N GLN A 10 -12.70 8.68 10.09
CA GLN A 10 -13.21 7.32 10.33
C GLN A 10 -12.20 6.47 11.10
N ILE A 11 -12.51 6.16 12.36
CA ILE A 11 -11.73 5.24 13.21
C ILE A 11 -11.80 3.82 12.64
N GLY A 12 -10.65 3.13 12.61
CA GLY A 12 -10.55 1.72 12.20
C GLY A 12 -10.44 1.48 10.69
N LYS A 13 -10.60 2.52 9.85
CA LYS A 13 -10.25 2.39 8.43
C LYS A 13 -8.75 2.42 8.24
N ASN A 14 -8.23 1.42 7.53
CA ASN A 14 -6.83 1.38 7.15
C ASN A 14 -6.56 2.34 5.99
N PRO A 15 -5.75 3.41 6.15
CA PRO A 15 -5.44 4.35 5.08
C PRO A 15 -4.70 3.71 3.91
N GLN A 16 -3.93 2.64 4.14
CA GLN A 16 -3.27 1.88 3.07
C GLN A 16 -4.28 1.32 2.06
N ASN A 17 -5.46 0.87 2.52
CA ASN A 17 -6.49 0.35 1.62
C ASN A 17 -6.99 1.41 0.64
N PHE A 18 -7.04 2.68 1.05
CA PHE A 18 -7.40 3.77 0.13
C PHE A 18 -6.35 3.93 -0.96
N MET A 19 -5.06 3.95 -0.58
CA MET A 19 -3.94 4.04 -1.53
C MET A 19 -3.93 2.88 -2.53
N ASP A 20 -4.11 1.64 -2.03
CA ASP A 20 -4.11 0.42 -2.86
C ASP A 20 -5.24 0.45 -3.91
N GLU A 21 -6.46 0.80 -3.50
CA GLU A 21 -7.63 0.83 -4.37
C GLU A 21 -7.61 1.99 -5.37
N VAL A 22 -7.10 3.17 -4.98
CA VAL A 22 -6.90 4.29 -5.90
C VAL A 22 -5.82 3.97 -6.94
N LYS A 23 -4.71 3.34 -6.52
CA LYS A 23 -3.65 2.90 -7.43
C LYS A 23 -4.19 1.90 -8.46
N LYS A 24 -4.95 0.90 -8.01
CA LYS A 24 -5.63 -0.06 -8.90
C LYS A 24 -6.56 0.64 -9.89
N PHE A 25 -7.32 1.65 -9.44
CA PHE A 25 -8.17 2.44 -10.33
C PHE A 25 -7.34 3.16 -11.41
N PHE A 26 -6.20 3.75 -11.05
CA PHE A 26 -5.30 4.39 -12.01
C PHE A 26 -4.71 3.43 -13.02
N GLU A 27 -4.33 2.23 -12.60
CA GLU A 27 -3.81 1.18 -13.49
C GLU A 27 -4.87 0.75 -14.52
N VAL A 28 -6.09 0.45 -14.05
CA VAL A 28 -7.20 0.01 -14.92
C VAL A 28 -7.60 1.11 -15.92
N MET A 29 -7.62 2.36 -15.47
CA MET A 29 -8.02 3.50 -16.29
C MET A 29 -6.85 4.12 -17.09
N GLN A 30 -5.64 3.57 -16.98
CA GLN A 30 -4.41 4.08 -17.61
C GLN A 30 -4.16 5.57 -17.33
N VAL A 31 -4.39 5.98 -16.08
CA VAL A 31 -4.23 7.38 -15.65
C VAL A 31 -2.75 7.76 -15.66
N THR A 32 -2.44 8.86 -16.32
CA THR A 32 -1.09 9.42 -16.42
C THR A 32 -0.61 9.97 -15.08
N GLU A 33 0.70 9.84 -14.82
CA GLU A 33 1.36 10.21 -13.56
C GLU A 33 0.98 11.61 -13.06
N ASN A 34 0.95 12.58 -13.98
CA ASN A 34 0.77 14.00 -13.70
C ASN A 34 -0.61 14.39 -13.14
N VAL A 35 -1.65 13.55 -13.30
CA VAL A 35 -3.01 13.84 -12.81
C VAL A 35 -3.43 12.94 -11.65
N ARG A 36 -2.61 11.95 -11.26
CA ARG A 36 -2.93 10.98 -10.20
C ARG A 36 -3.21 11.65 -8.85
N VAL A 37 -2.37 12.59 -8.44
CA VAL A 37 -2.53 13.29 -7.15
C VAL A 37 -3.80 14.13 -7.13
N GLU A 38 -4.15 14.78 -8.24
CA GLU A 38 -5.38 15.56 -8.36
C GLU A 38 -6.62 14.67 -8.25
N LEU A 39 -6.65 13.54 -8.97
CA LEU A 39 -7.75 12.59 -8.91
C LEU A 39 -7.88 11.92 -7.54
N ALA A 40 -6.77 11.59 -6.89
CA ALA A 40 -6.78 11.01 -5.54
C ALA A 40 -7.26 12.03 -4.50
N SER A 41 -6.79 13.28 -4.57
CA SER A 41 -7.22 14.34 -3.65
C SER A 41 -8.71 14.67 -3.80
N TYR A 42 -9.27 14.55 -5.01
CA TYR A 42 -10.71 14.67 -5.23
C TYR A 42 -11.54 13.63 -4.46
N GLN A 43 -10.96 12.47 -4.14
CA GLN A 43 -11.62 11.42 -3.35
C GLN A 43 -11.48 11.60 -1.83
N LEU A 44 -10.59 12.50 -1.40
CA LEU A 44 -10.51 12.89 0.00
C LEU A 44 -11.74 13.73 0.38
N LYS A 45 -12.25 13.47 1.58
CA LYS A 45 -13.43 14.16 2.15
C LYS A 45 -13.13 14.52 3.60
N ASP A 46 -13.94 15.43 4.15
CA ASP A 46 -13.89 15.79 5.57
C ASP A 46 -12.46 16.15 6.03
N VAL A 47 -11.98 15.61 7.16
CA VAL A 47 -10.65 15.86 7.73
C VAL A 47 -9.54 15.60 6.72
N ALA A 48 -9.67 14.59 5.85
CA ALA A 48 -8.65 14.30 4.86
C ALA A 48 -8.55 15.37 3.76
N HIS A 49 -9.69 15.93 3.34
CA HIS A 49 -9.69 17.03 2.38
C HIS A 49 -9.09 18.31 2.99
N ILE A 50 -9.50 18.65 4.22
CA ILE A 50 -8.97 19.83 4.94
C ILE A 50 -7.45 19.76 5.06
N TRP A 51 -6.92 18.60 5.47
CA TRP A 51 -5.48 18.38 5.55
C TRP A 51 -4.78 18.56 4.20
N TYR A 52 -5.33 18.00 3.12
CA TYR A 52 -4.69 18.09 1.81
C TYR A 52 -4.62 19.54 1.32
N THR A 53 -5.69 20.32 1.51
CA THR A 53 -5.69 21.75 1.16
C THR A 53 -4.62 22.52 1.92
N GLN A 54 -4.54 22.34 3.24
CA GLN A 54 -3.52 22.98 4.08
C GLN A 54 -2.10 22.56 3.70
N TRP A 55 -1.89 21.27 3.44
CA TRP A 55 -0.60 20.74 3.02
C TRP A 55 -0.14 21.34 1.68
N LYS A 56 -1.06 21.45 0.71
CA LYS A 56 -0.79 22.06 -0.60
C LYS A 56 -0.52 23.56 -0.50
N GLU A 57 -1.28 24.30 0.32
CA GLU A 57 -1.07 25.73 0.55
C GLU A 57 0.31 26.02 1.16
N ASN A 58 0.75 25.17 2.11
CA ASN A 58 2.05 25.32 2.77
C ASN A 58 3.26 25.08 1.85
N MET A 59 3.08 24.44 0.69
CA MET A 59 4.16 24.26 -0.29
C MET A 59 4.47 25.54 -1.08
N GLY A 60 3.54 26.50 -1.14
CA GLY A 60 3.70 27.74 -1.91
C GLY A 60 3.45 27.56 -3.43
N THR A 61 3.33 28.69 -4.13
CA THR A 61 2.95 28.74 -5.56
C THR A 61 4.05 28.30 -6.52
N ASP A 62 5.31 28.35 -6.10
CA ASP A 62 6.48 27.99 -6.92
C ASP A 62 6.96 26.54 -6.67
N ALA A 63 6.17 25.74 -5.94
CA ALA A 63 6.52 24.36 -5.63
C ALA A 63 6.52 23.48 -6.88
N THR A 64 7.49 22.57 -6.93
CA THR A 64 7.50 21.47 -7.90
C THR A 64 6.18 20.68 -7.83
N PRO A 65 5.66 20.17 -8.96
CA PRO A 65 4.46 19.33 -8.94
C PRO A 65 4.59 18.16 -7.95
N ILE A 66 3.55 17.95 -7.14
CA ILE A 66 3.51 16.87 -6.16
C ILE A 66 3.48 15.54 -6.91
N THR A 67 4.50 14.70 -6.69
CA THR A 67 4.55 13.35 -7.26
C THR A 67 3.62 12.40 -6.51
N TRP A 68 3.21 11.31 -7.17
CA TRP A 68 2.38 10.28 -6.54
C TRP A 68 3.03 9.69 -5.29
N ASP A 69 4.33 9.42 -5.35
CA ASP A 69 5.09 8.87 -4.22
C ASP A 69 5.13 9.85 -3.04
N CYS A 70 5.41 11.13 -3.28
CA CYS A 70 5.41 12.16 -2.24
C CYS A 70 4.02 12.30 -1.58
N PHE A 71 2.95 12.30 -2.39
CA PHE A 71 1.59 12.29 -1.88
C PHE A 71 1.32 11.06 -1.00
N GLY A 72 1.69 9.87 -1.46
CA GLY A 72 1.45 8.63 -0.74
C GLY A 72 2.18 8.55 0.59
N GLU A 73 3.47 8.92 0.63
CA GLU A 73 4.26 8.98 1.87
C GLU A 73 3.65 9.95 2.87
N THR A 74 3.38 11.20 2.43
CA THR A 74 2.83 12.24 3.31
C THR A 74 1.42 11.88 3.81
N PHE A 75 0.60 11.27 2.96
CA PHE A 75 -0.74 10.80 3.32
C PHE A 75 -0.68 9.71 4.40
N LEU A 76 0.19 8.71 4.21
CA LEU A 76 0.33 7.63 5.19
C LEU A 76 0.94 8.15 6.50
N ASP A 77 1.89 9.07 6.46
CA ASP A 77 2.42 9.74 7.66
C ASP A 77 1.35 10.50 8.43
N ARG A 78 0.41 11.13 7.73
CA ARG A 78 -0.69 11.84 8.38
C ARG A 78 -1.73 10.90 9.01
N PHE A 79 -2.17 9.88 8.28
CA PHE A 79 -3.36 9.12 8.65
C PHE A 79 -3.08 7.72 9.17
N PHE A 80 -1.90 7.17 8.92
CA PHE A 80 -1.52 5.84 9.36
C PHE A 80 -0.37 5.94 10.34
N GLN A 81 -0.68 5.96 11.65
CA GLN A 81 0.31 6.10 12.72
C GLN A 81 1.52 5.19 12.48
N ARG A 82 2.71 5.77 12.61
CA ARG A 82 3.97 5.09 12.33
C ARG A 82 4.10 3.80 13.15
N GLU A 83 3.69 3.83 14.42
CA GLU A 83 3.71 2.69 15.33
C GLU A 83 2.83 1.55 14.81
N LEU A 84 1.66 1.86 14.25
CA LEU A 84 0.78 0.86 13.64
C LEU A 84 1.40 0.27 12.37
N ARG A 85 2.08 1.08 11.56
CA ARG A 85 2.78 0.58 10.36
C ARG A 85 3.95 -0.32 10.73
N GLU A 86 4.76 0.09 11.70
CA GLU A 86 5.88 -0.68 12.22
C GLU A 86 5.39 -1.98 12.87
N ALA A 87 4.30 -1.94 13.64
CA ALA A 87 3.66 -3.13 14.19
C ALA A 87 3.20 -4.09 13.07
N LYS A 88 2.63 -3.58 11.98
CA LYS A 88 2.23 -4.40 10.82
C LYS A 88 3.42 -5.00 10.07
N ALA A 89 4.49 -4.23 9.89
CA ALA A 89 5.74 -4.75 9.32
C ALA A 89 6.35 -5.84 10.23
N GLN A 90 6.32 -5.64 11.54
CA GLN A 90 6.83 -6.61 12.51
C GLN A 90 5.94 -7.88 12.59
N GLU A 91 4.61 -7.74 12.49
CA GLU A 91 3.68 -8.86 12.34
C GLU A 91 4.02 -9.69 11.10
N PHE A 92 4.33 -9.04 9.97
CA PHE A 92 4.74 -9.71 8.74
C PHE A 92 6.08 -10.44 8.91
N MET A 93 7.08 -9.77 9.49
CA MET A 93 8.41 -10.35 9.70
C MET A 93 8.42 -11.60 10.59
N ASN A 94 7.56 -11.58 11.61
CA ASN A 94 7.40 -12.71 12.53
C ASN A 94 6.36 -13.72 12.05
N LEU A 95 5.76 -13.52 10.87
CA LEU A 95 4.80 -14.47 10.33
C LEU A 95 5.52 -15.80 10.07
N ARG A 96 5.04 -16.85 10.72
CA ARG A 96 5.48 -18.23 10.54
C ARG A 96 4.24 -19.07 10.30
N GLN A 97 4.36 -20.10 9.47
CA GLN A 97 3.23 -21.01 9.22
C GLN A 97 2.79 -21.70 10.51
N GLY A 98 3.74 -22.22 11.30
CA GLY A 98 3.43 -22.92 12.55
C GLY A 98 2.46 -24.08 12.32
N SER A 99 1.39 -24.12 13.10
CA SER A 99 0.27 -25.08 12.95
C SER A 99 -0.83 -24.61 11.99
N MET A 100 -0.67 -23.46 11.33
CA MET A 100 -1.67 -22.98 10.38
C MET A 100 -1.68 -23.83 9.12
N GLU A 101 -2.88 -24.10 8.64
CA GLU A 101 -3.12 -24.70 7.33
C GLU A 101 -2.46 -23.87 6.22
N GLY A 102 -1.81 -24.54 5.27
CA GLY A 102 -1.01 -23.88 4.23
C GLY A 102 -1.78 -22.82 3.44
N GLN A 103 -3.06 -23.04 3.14
CA GLN A 103 -3.90 -22.07 2.44
C GLN A 103 -4.14 -20.80 3.28
N LYS A 104 -4.45 -20.96 4.57
CA LYS A 104 -4.66 -19.83 5.50
C LYS A 104 -3.38 -19.03 5.69
N TYR A 105 -2.24 -19.71 5.77
CA TYR A 105 -0.94 -19.05 5.81
C TYR A 105 -0.67 -18.24 4.54
N GLY A 106 -0.91 -18.83 3.35
CA GLY A 106 -0.73 -18.13 2.07
C GLY A 106 -1.57 -16.86 1.97
N ILE A 107 -2.86 -16.92 2.33
CA ILE A 107 -3.74 -15.75 2.35
C ILE A 107 -3.19 -14.66 3.28
N LYS A 108 -2.80 -15.04 4.51
CA LYS A 108 -2.29 -14.10 5.51
C LYS A 108 -0.96 -13.47 5.09
N LEU A 109 -0.08 -14.25 4.45
CA LEU A 109 1.19 -13.78 3.90
C LEU A 109 0.95 -12.72 2.82
N THR A 110 0.07 -12.98 1.86
CA THR A 110 -0.28 -12.04 0.78
C THR A 110 -0.92 -10.76 1.31
N GLN A 111 -1.79 -10.85 2.33
CA GLN A 111 -2.42 -9.67 2.91
C GLN A 111 -1.45 -8.77 3.69
N GLN A 112 -0.41 -9.35 4.27
CA GLN A 112 0.55 -8.66 5.13
C GLN A 112 1.78 -8.13 4.37
N SER A 113 2.10 -8.71 3.20
CA SER A 113 3.27 -8.33 2.38
C SER A 113 3.26 -6.86 1.97
N ARG A 114 2.08 -6.27 1.80
CA ARG A 114 1.91 -4.85 1.43
C ARG A 114 2.45 -3.84 2.45
N TYR A 115 2.64 -4.23 3.72
CA TYR A 115 3.19 -3.32 4.74
C TYR A 115 4.72 -3.29 4.77
N ALA A 116 5.38 -4.19 4.03
CA ALA A 116 6.84 -4.28 3.98
C ALA A 116 7.34 -4.52 2.54
N PRO A 117 6.99 -3.65 1.57
CA PRO A 117 7.29 -3.89 0.15
C PRO A 117 8.79 -4.02 -0.13
N HIS A 118 9.63 -3.24 0.56
CA HIS A 118 11.09 -3.35 0.46
C HIS A 118 11.62 -4.70 1.00
N MET A 119 10.98 -5.25 2.03
CA MET A 119 11.36 -6.54 2.61
C MET A 119 10.88 -7.70 1.75
N VAL A 120 9.78 -7.55 1.01
CA VAL A 120 9.37 -8.54 0.01
C VAL A 120 10.42 -8.62 -1.10
N ALA A 121 11.03 -7.50 -1.52
CA ALA A 121 12.12 -7.49 -2.49
C ALA A 121 13.39 -8.20 -1.98
N ASP A 122 13.81 -7.93 -0.74
CA ASP A 122 14.99 -8.58 -0.15
C ASP A 122 14.72 -10.04 0.25
N SER A 123 13.53 -10.32 0.77
CA SER A 123 13.05 -11.68 1.05
C SER A 123 12.79 -12.45 -0.23
N MET A 124 12.54 -11.82 -1.39
CA MET A 124 12.49 -12.52 -2.69
C MET A 124 13.85 -13.09 -3.05
N SER A 125 14.95 -12.40 -2.74
CA SER A 125 16.31 -12.90 -2.94
C SER A 125 16.66 -14.04 -1.96
N GLN A 126 16.20 -13.95 -0.71
CA GLN A 126 16.40 -15.00 0.30
C GLN A 126 15.44 -16.19 0.16
N MET A 127 14.16 -15.96 -0.19
CA MET A 127 13.15 -16.98 -0.48
C MET A 127 13.48 -17.72 -1.75
N ASN A 128 14.07 -17.10 -2.78
CA ASN A 128 14.54 -17.84 -3.96
C ASN A 128 15.65 -18.86 -3.62
N LYS A 129 16.48 -18.61 -2.60
CA LYS A 129 17.41 -19.63 -2.07
C LYS A 129 16.66 -20.76 -1.33
N PHE A 130 15.58 -20.46 -0.61
CA PHE A 130 14.76 -21.46 0.11
C PHE A 130 13.76 -22.22 -0.78
N LEU A 131 13.30 -21.63 -1.89
CA LEU A 131 12.29 -22.17 -2.82
C LEU A 131 12.82 -23.31 -3.71
N ASN A 132 14.12 -23.63 -3.67
CA ASN A 132 14.68 -24.80 -4.33
C ASN A 132 14.49 -26.11 -3.53
N LEU A 133 14.06 -26.02 -2.27
CA LEU A 133 13.75 -27.19 -1.46
C LEU A 133 12.28 -27.16 -1.04
N ARG A 134 11.44 -27.64 -1.95
CA ARG A 134 10.08 -28.17 -1.72
C ARG A 134 9.14 -27.22 -0.95
N ILE A 135 8.29 -26.48 -1.68
CA ILE A 135 6.82 -26.35 -1.51
C ILE A 135 6.28 -25.13 -2.30
N CYS A 136 5.10 -25.33 -2.89
CA CYS A 136 4.14 -24.34 -3.43
C CYS A 136 4.45 -23.67 -4.78
N SER A 137 4.01 -24.35 -5.84
CA SER A 137 3.60 -23.77 -7.14
C SER A 137 2.69 -22.53 -7.01
N PHE A 138 1.96 -22.39 -5.90
CA PHE A 138 1.12 -21.21 -5.59
C PHE A 138 1.92 -19.90 -5.39
N LEU A 139 3.15 -19.96 -4.87
CA LEU A 139 3.99 -18.75 -4.70
C LEU A 139 4.63 -18.33 -6.02
N LYS A 140 4.96 -19.28 -6.91
CA LYS A 140 5.34 -18.98 -8.30
C LYS A 140 4.22 -18.30 -9.08
N LEU A 141 2.97 -18.69 -8.85
CA LEU A 141 1.78 -18.07 -9.45
C LEU A 141 1.56 -16.63 -8.96
N LEU A 142 1.75 -16.37 -7.66
CA LEU A 142 1.73 -15.01 -7.10
C LEU A 142 2.84 -14.13 -7.67
N VAL A 143 4.04 -14.69 -7.89
CA VAL A 143 5.16 -13.97 -8.51
C VAL A 143 4.91 -13.71 -10.00
N HIS A 144 4.32 -14.65 -10.72
CA HIS A 144 4.00 -14.47 -12.14
C HIS A 144 2.85 -13.49 -12.37
N GLN A 145 1.82 -13.45 -11.51
CA GLN A 145 0.69 -12.54 -11.68
C GLN A 145 0.96 -11.09 -11.22
N LEU A 146 1.98 -10.89 -10.38
CA LEU A 146 2.34 -9.56 -9.90
C LEU A 146 3.43 -8.89 -10.73
N PHE A 147 4.17 -9.64 -11.57
CA PHE A 147 5.35 -9.14 -12.27
C PHE A 147 5.47 -9.54 -13.76
N TYR A 148 4.48 -10.23 -14.34
CA TYR A 148 4.32 -10.48 -15.78
C TYR A 148 2.85 -10.43 -16.20
#